data_AF-A0A933LAJ1-F1
#
_entry.id   AF-A0A933LAJ1-F1
#
_cell.length_a   1.000
_cell.length_b   1.000
_cell.length_c   1.000
_cell.angle_alpha   90.00
_cell.angle_beta   90.00
_cell.angle_gamma   90.00
#
_symmetry.space_group_name_H-M   'P 1'
#
loop_
_entity.id
_entity.type
_entity.pdbx_description
1 polymer ?
#
loop_
_entity_poly.entity_id
_entity_poly.type
_entity_poly.pdbx_seq_one_letter_code
_entity_poly.pdbx_strand_id
1 'polypeptide(L)'
;MSDGACSVEYSEAWIDVAAAVEYLGATHRPGLTVWDALAEAVRWWIEGASWQADAGRGGGSLPWSDPDPLRTALESLLGVVGPAGTLDGHDLPTVVDGALCGWLDAMAEAFNDGSRFARRA
;
A
#
# COMPACT_ATOMS: atom_id res chain seq x y z
N MET A 1 20.46 -8.18 -21.38
CA MET A 1 19.94 -7.22 -20.38
C MET A 1 18.44 -7.45 -20.40
N SER A 2 17.94 -8.26 -19.47
CA SER A 2 16.60 -8.83 -19.56
C SER A 2 15.56 -7.84 -19.10
N ASP A 3 14.56 -7.61 -19.96
CA ASP A 3 13.25 -7.06 -19.65
C ASP A 3 12.59 -7.90 -18.54
N GLY A 4 12.49 -7.33 -17.33
CA GLY A 4 11.75 -7.88 -16.20
C GLY A 4 10.45 -7.13 -16.01
N ALA A 5 9.65 -7.01 -17.08
CA ALA A 5 8.31 -6.44 -16.97
C ALA A 5 7.41 -7.46 -16.29
N CYS A 6 7.08 -7.16 -15.03
CA CYS A 6 6.14 -7.89 -14.18
C CYS A 6 4.80 -8.04 -14.92
N SER A 7 4.59 -9.21 -15.54
CA SER A 7 3.31 -9.58 -16.11
C SER A 7 3.01 -10.97 -15.56
N VAL A 8 1.84 -11.11 -14.89
CA VAL A 8 1.33 -12.29 -14.15
C VAL A 8 1.42 -12.23 -12.59
N GLU A 9 1.77 -11.11 -11.94
CA GLU A 9 1.93 -11.08 -10.45
C GLU A 9 0.87 -10.30 -9.64
N TYR A 10 -0.19 -9.75 -10.23
CA TYR A 10 -1.24 -9.05 -9.46
C TYR A 10 -1.85 -9.96 -8.38
N SER A 11 -2.06 -11.25 -8.67
CA SER A 11 -2.68 -12.15 -7.71
C SER A 11 -1.79 -12.49 -6.51
N GLU A 12 -0.46 -12.40 -6.64
CA GLU A 12 0.45 -12.82 -5.57
C GLU A 12 0.53 -11.78 -4.46
N ALA A 13 0.63 -10.49 -4.81
CA ALA A 13 0.64 -9.41 -3.83
C ALA A 13 -0.64 -9.40 -2.97
N TRP A 14 -1.81 -9.59 -3.59
CA TRP A 14 -3.08 -9.67 -2.85
C TRP A 14 -3.18 -10.91 -1.95
N ILE A 15 -2.57 -12.04 -2.35
CA ILE A 15 -2.48 -13.24 -1.50
C ILE A 15 -1.56 -12.99 -0.31
N ASP A 16 -0.41 -12.36 -0.52
CA ASP A 16 0.54 -12.02 0.55
C ASP A 16 -0.10 -11.01 1.52
N VAL A 17 -0.87 -10.03 1.02
CA VAL A 17 -1.66 -9.10 1.84
C VAL A 17 -2.69 -9.85 2.69
N ALA A 18 -3.41 -10.80 2.11
CA ALA A 18 -4.38 -11.60 2.88
C ALA A 18 -3.70 -12.40 4.00
N ALA A 19 -2.54 -13.02 3.72
CA ALA A 19 -1.75 -13.74 4.70
C ALA A 19 -1.22 -12.82 5.81
N ALA A 20 -0.72 -11.64 5.45
CA ALA A 20 -0.27 -10.63 6.40
C ALA A 20 -1.42 -10.16 7.30
N VAL A 21 -2.59 -9.87 6.73
CA VAL A 21 -3.77 -9.45 7.50
C VAL A 21 -4.26 -10.55 8.43
N GLU A 22 -4.26 -11.82 8.00
CA GLU A 22 -4.61 -12.95 8.88
C GLU A 22 -3.63 -13.04 10.06
N TYR A 23 -2.33 -13.03 9.76
CA TYR A 23 -1.29 -13.11 10.79
C TYR A 23 -1.39 -11.94 11.78
N LEU A 24 -1.39 -10.71 11.27
CA LEU A 24 -1.45 -9.50 12.08
C LEU A 24 -2.76 -9.41 12.85
N GLY A 25 -3.89 -9.76 12.22
CA GLY A 25 -5.21 -9.80 12.84
C GLY A 25 -5.27 -10.74 14.05
N ALA A 26 -4.56 -11.87 13.97
CA ALA A 26 -4.50 -12.85 15.05
C ALA A 26 -3.53 -12.49 16.19
N THR A 27 -2.54 -11.63 15.93
CA THR A 27 -1.38 -11.45 16.83
C THR A 27 -1.16 -10.02 17.33
N HIS A 28 -1.28 -9.02 16.44
CA HIS A 28 -0.82 -7.65 16.70
C HIS A 28 -1.89 -6.58 16.51
N ARG A 29 -2.80 -6.76 15.54
CA ARG A 29 -3.82 -5.76 15.13
C ARG A 29 -5.21 -6.40 15.02
N PRO A 30 -5.87 -6.73 16.15
CA PRO A 30 -7.19 -7.35 16.14
C PRO A 30 -8.20 -6.54 15.32
N GLY A 31 -8.92 -7.21 14.43
CA GLY A 31 -9.92 -6.59 13.56
C GLY A 31 -9.37 -5.94 12.29
N LEU A 32 -8.05 -6.03 12.02
CA LEU A 32 -7.47 -5.60 10.76
C LEU A 32 -8.07 -6.39 9.59
N THR A 33 -8.50 -5.69 8.54
CA THR A 33 -9.00 -6.28 7.30
C THR A 33 -8.11 -5.95 6.11
N VAL A 34 -8.31 -6.64 5.00
CA VAL A 34 -7.63 -6.34 3.72
C VAL A 34 -7.93 -4.91 3.25
N TRP A 35 -9.12 -4.40 3.56
CA TRP A 35 -9.52 -3.04 3.22
C TRP A 35 -8.77 -1.99 4.05
N ASP A 36 -8.53 -2.28 5.33
CA ASP A 36 -7.71 -1.42 6.18
C ASP A 36 -6.26 -1.39 5.69
N ALA A 37 -5.70 -2.55 5.32
CA ALA A 37 -4.36 -2.66 4.76
C ALA A 37 -4.24 -1.87 3.45
N LEU A 38 -5.21 -1.99 2.54
CA LEU A 38 -5.25 -1.19 1.31
C LEU A 38 -5.33 0.32 1.61
N ALA A 39 -6.22 0.74 2.50
CA ALA A 39 -6.37 2.14 2.86
C ALA A 39 -5.09 2.70 3.50
N GLU A 40 -4.41 1.93 4.34
CA GLU A 40 -3.13 2.30 4.95
C GLU A 40 -2.01 2.38 3.91
N ALA A 41 -1.88 1.37 3.05
CA ALA A 41 -0.90 1.34 1.97
C ALA A 41 -1.01 2.55 1.03
N VAL A 42 -2.23 2.85 0.58
CA VAL A 42 -2.49 4.00 -0.31
C VAL A 42 -2.14 5.32 0.38
N ARG A 43 -2.49 5.49 1.66
CA ARG A 43 -2.16 6.70 2.42
C ARG A 43 -0.66 6.89 2.56
N TRP A 44 0.08 5.82 2.87
CA TRP A 44 1.54 5.87 2.94
C TRP A 44 2.17 6.20 1.60
N TRP A 45 1.64 5.65 0.50
CA TRP A 45 2.12 5.98 -0.84
C TRP A 45 1.88 7.46 -1.17
N ILE A 46 0.69 7.99 -0.88
CA ILE A 46 0.37 9.42 -1.10
C ILE A 46 1.31 10.31 -0.27
N GLU A 47 1.58 9.95 0.99
CA GLU A 47 2.53 10.69 1.83
C GLU A 47 3.97 10.59 1.32
N GLY A 48 4.42 9.42 0.86
CA GLY A 48 5.74 9.25 0.26
C GLY A 48 5.89 10.00 -1.06
N ALA A 49 4.85 10.02 -1.89
CA ALA A 49 4.79 10.78 -3.14
C ALA A 49 4.77 12.29 -2.85
N SER A 50 4.01 12.73 -1.85
CA SER A 50 4.00 14.12 -1.43
C SER A 50 5.34 14.54 -0.83
N TRP A 51 6.03 13.70 -0.05
CA TRP A 51 7.39 14.00 0.45
C TRP A 51 8.43 14.17 -0.67
N GLN A 52 8.34 13.41 -1.77
CA GLN A 52 9.20 13.61 -2.94
C GLN A 52 8.89 14.93 -3.67
N ALA A 53 7.63 15.37 -3.66
CA ALA A 53 7.21 16.66 -4.22
C ALA A 53 7.49 17.86 -3.28
N ASP A 54 7.39 17.66 -1.96
CA ASP A 54 7.48 18.64 -0.88
C ASP A 54 8.73 18.41 0.00
N ALA A 55 9.92 18.24 -0.58
CA ALA A 55 11.19 18.15 0.15
C ALA A 55 11.58 19.42 0.97
N GLY A 56 10.60 20.16 1.50
CA GLY A 56 10.71 21.24 2.47
C GLY A 56 9.52 21.39 3.44
N ARG A 57 8.50 20.52 3.49
CA ARG A 57 7.40 20.65 4.47
C ARG A 57 7.05 19.34 5.18
N GLY A 58 7.32 19.34 6.48
CA GLY A 58 7.33 18.16 7.36
C GLY A 58 5.97 17.50 7.62
N GLY A 59 6.12 16.27 8.14
CA GLY A 59 5.10 15.26 8.40
C GLY A 59 3.76 15.77 8.91
N GLY A 60 2.73 15.57 8.09
CA GLY A 60 1.35 15.73 8.47
C GLY A 60 0.83 14.45 9.11
N SER A 61 0.48 14.51 10.39
CA SER A 61 -0.27 13.46 11.07
C SER A 61 -1.57 13.18 10.32
N LEU A 62 -1.72 11.96 9.80
CA LEU A 62 -2.93 11.52 9.10
C LEU A 62 -4.18 11.69 10.00
N PRO A 63 -5.34 12.10 9.46
CA PRO A 63 -6.57 12.24 10.22
C PRO A 63 -7.17 10.86 10.49
N TRP A 64 -6.90 10.31 11.67
CA TRP A 64 -7.38 8.98 12.12
C TRP A 64 -8.89 8.92 12.42
N SER A 65 -9.65 9.98 12.18
CA SER A 65 -11.09 10.08 12.51
C SER A 65 -11.99 10.06 11.28
N ASP A 66 -11.64 9.25 10.28
CA ASP A 66 -12.43 9.05 9.08
C ASP A 66 -13.42 7.88 9.25
N PRO A 67 -14.74 8.09 9.05
CA PRO A 67 -15.72 7.01 9.10
C PRO A 67 -15.61 6.00 7.94
N ASP A 68 -14.97 6.36 6.82
CA ASP A 68 -14.68 5.45 5.71
C ASP A 68 -13.26 5.72 5.15
N PRO A 69 -12.22 5.23 5.84
CA PRO A 69 -10.83 5.52 5.49
C PRO A 69 -10.44 4.96 4.12
N LEU A 70 -11.13 3.94 3.63
CA LEU A 70 -10.88 3.38 2.31
C LEU A 70 -11.37 4.32 1.21
N ARG A 71 -12.62 4.81 1.32
CA ARG A 71 -13.16 5.74 0.34
C ARG A 71 -12.28 6.97 0.21
N THR A 72 -11.92 7.60 1.33
CA THR A 72 -11.10 8.80 1.33
C THR A 72 -9.71 8.55 0.76
N ALA A 73 -9.09 7.40 1.07
CA ALA A 73 -7.78 7.04 0.52
C ALA A 73 -7.85 6.88 -1.01
N LEU A 74 -8.87 6.22 -1.54
CA LEU A 74 -9.05 6.01 -2.97
C LEU A 74 -9.39 7.32 -3.71
N GLU A 75 -10.27 8.16 -3.15
CA GLU A 75 -10.57 9.49 -3.71
C GLU A 75 -9.31 10.37 -3.75
N SER A 76 -8.53 10.35 -2.67
CA SER A 76 -7.25 11.08 -2.61
C SER A 76 -6.26 10.55 -3.65
N LEU A 77 -6.17 9.22 -3.81
CA LEU A 77 -5.31 8.60 -4.80
C LEU A 77 -5.68 9.03 -6.22
N LEU A 78 -6.97 9.00 -6.57
CA LEU A 78 -7.46 9.44 -7.87
C LEU A 78 -7.25 10.95 -8.11
N GLY A 79 -7.17 11.75 -7.05
CA GLY A 79 -6.82 13.17 -7.13
C GLY A 79 -5.33 13.43 -7.35
N VAL A 80 -4.45 12.50 -6.96
CA VAL A 80 -2.98 12.65 -7.02
C VAL A 80 -2.39 11.95 -8.25
N VAL A 81 -2.94 10.79 -8.64
CA VAL A 81 -2.45 10.03 -9.80
C VAL A 81 -2.87 10.76 -11.08
N GLY A 82 -1.88 11.27 -11.81
CA GLY A 82 -2.09 11.88 -13.12
C GLY A 82 -2.75 10.90 -14.10
N PRO A 83 -3.55 11.38 -15.07
CA PRO A 83 -4.15 10.50 -16.07
C PRO A 83 -3.09 9.64 -16.77
N ALA A 84 -3.39 8.36 -16.97
CA ALA A 84 -2.50 7.44 -17.68
C ALA A 84 -2.13 8.03 -19.07
N GLY A 85 -0.82 8.05 -19.38
CA GLY A 85 -0.29 8.64 -20.62
C GLY A 85 0.18 10.09 -20.50
N THR A 86 0.18 10.68 -19.30
CA THR A 86 0.87 11.94 -19.00
C THR A 86 2.32 11.69 -18.53
N LEU A 87 3.18 12.72 -18.56
CA LEU A 87 4.62 12.59 -18.29
C LEU A 87 4.93 11.95 -16.92
N ASP A 88 4.08 12.24 -15.92
CA ASP A 88 4.15 11.71 -14.55
C ASP A 88 2.94 10.78 -14.24
N GLY A 89 2.21 10.36 -15.27
CA GLY A 89 1.01 9.54 -15.15
C GLY A 89 1.35 8.09 -14.89
N HIS A 90 1.20 7.65 -13.64
CA HIS A 90 1.27 6.24 -13.30
C HIS A 90 -0.06 5.54 -13.55
N ASP A 91 -0.02 4.33 -14.09
CA ASP A 91 -1.22 3.51 -14.19
C ASP A 91 -1.70 3.13 -12.79
N LEU A 92 -3.01 3.27 -12.53
CA LEU A 92 -3.60 3.07 -11.21
C LEU A 92 -3.28 1.68 -10.60
N PRO A 93 -3.35 0.57 -11.35
CA PRO A 93 -2.92 -0.75 -10.86
C PRO A 93 -1.47 -0.79 -10.41
N THR A 94 -0.56 -0.13 -11.15
CA THR A 94 0.87 -0.07 -10.77
C THR A 94 1.07 0.69 -9.47
N VAL A 95 0.32 1.77 -9.25
CA VAL A 95 0.40 2.53 -7.99
C VAL A 95 -0.12 1.71 -6.82
N VAL A 96 -1.25 1.04 -6.99
CA VAL A 96 -1.85 0.19 -5.94
C VAL A 96 -0.92 -0.97 -5.60
N ASP A 97 -0.36 -1.65 -6.59
CA ASP A 97 0.60 -2.74 -6.37
C ASP A 97 1.85 -2.25 -5.65
N GLY A 98 2.44 -1.14 -6.09
CA GLY A 98 3.61 -0.55 -5.43
C GLY A 98 3.33 -0.16 -3.98
N ALA A 99 2.15 0.41 -3.71
CA ALA A 99 1.71 0.76 -2.37
C ALA A 99 1.57 -0.49 -1.48
N LEU A 100 0.93 -1.55 -1.98
CA LEU A 100 0.75 -2.81 -1.25
C LEU A 100 2.08 -3.53 -0.99
N CYS A 101 2.99 -3.55 -1.96
CA CYS A 101 4.34 -4.10 -1.77
C CYS A 101 5.10 -3.32 -0.69
N GLY A 102 5.09 -1.99 -0.73
CA GLY A 102 5.72 -1.17 0.30
C GLY A 102 5.12 -1.38 1.69
N TRP A 103 3.80 -1.56 1.77
CA TRP A 103 3.12 -1.91 3.03
C TRP A 103 3.53 -3.30 3.53
N LEU A 104 3.60 -4.31 2.65
CA LEU A 104 4.03 -5.67 3.00
C LEU A 104 5.45 -5.69 3.56
N ASP A 105 6.38 -5.00 2.91
CA ASP A 105 7.78 -4.93 3.36
C ASP A 105 7.88 -4.27 4.75
N ALA A 106 7.14 -3.19 4.97
CA ALA A 106 7.10 -2.51 6.26
C ALA A 106 6.46 -3.36 7.36
N MET A 107 5.38 -4.10 7.06
CA MET A 107 4.77 -5.01 8.02
C MET A 107 5.66 -6.21 8.33
N ALA A 108 6.35 -6.74 7.33
CA ALA A 108 7.32 -7.83 7.51
C ALA A 108 8.46 -7.39 8.43
N GLU A 109 9.02 -6.20 8.20
CA GLU A 109 10.07 -5.63 9.05
C GLU A 109 9.58 -5.41 10.48
N ALA A 110 8.36 -4.86 10.65
CA ALA A 110 7.84 -4.52 11.97
C ALA A 110 7.35 -5.73 12.79
N PHE A 111 6.83 -6.77 12.13
CA PHE A 111 6.06 -7.83 12.80
C PHE A 111 6.43 -9.26 12.41
N ASN A 112 7.37 -9.47 11.49
CA ASN A 112 7.75 -10.80 11.01
C ASN A 112 9.26 -10.95 10.74
N ASP A 113 10.10 -10.21 11.46
CA ASP A 113 11.57 -10.24 11.35
C ASP A 113 12.09 -10.07 9.90
N GLY A 114 11.40 -9.24 9.11
CA GLY A 114 11.71 -9.03 7.68
C GLY A 114 11.35 -10.20 6.77
N SER A 115 10.73 -11.27 7.30
CA SER A 115 10.33 -12.43 6.52
C SER A 115 8.99 -12.18 5.81
N ARG A 116 8.82 -12.74 4.61
CA ARG A 116 7.52 -12.72 3.93
C ARG A 116 6.46 -13.49 4.72
N PHE A 117 5.22 -13.01 4.65
CA PHE A 117 4.08 -13.68 5.24
C PHE A 117 3.77 -14.95 4.45
N ALA A 118 3.99 -16.11 5.08
CA ALA A 118 3.74 -17.38 4.44
C ALA A 118 2.25 -17.72 4.46
N ARG A 119 1.79 -18.32 3.37
CA ARG A 119 0.48 -18.95 3.29
C ARG A 119 0.38 -20.05 4.34
N ARG A 120 -0.74 -20.13 5.05
CA ARG A 120 -1.10 -21.38 5.74
C ARG A 120 -1.39 -22.42 4.65
N ALA A 121 -0.66 -23.54 4.68
CA ALA A 121 -0.85 -24.67 3.76
C ALA A 121 -2.14 -25.43 4.07
#